data_AF-A0A6V8PQY6-F1
#
_entry.id   AF-A0A6V8PQY6-F1
#
_cell.length_a   1.000
_cell.length_b   1.000
_cell.length_c   1.000
_cell.angle_alpha   90.00
_cell.angle_beta   90.00
_cell.angle_gamma   90.00
#
_symmetry.space_group_name_H-M   'P 1'
#
loop_
_entity.id
_entity.type
_entity.pdbx_description
1 polymer ?
#
loop_
_entity_poly.entity_id
_entity_poly.type
_entity_poly.pdbx_seq_one_letter_code
_entity_poly.pdbx_strand_id
1 'polypeptide(L)' 'NDEAKGVYKKAVFNSEGKLIGIIMLGSITGVNQFSRLIKEGVNCLHFGSDLLEEGFNLQSVLPV' A
#
# COMPACT_ATOMS: atom_id res chain seq x y z
N ASN A 1 -5.05 8.05 15.70
CA ASN A 1 -4.37 6.76 15.88
C ASN A 1 -5.26 5.63 15.48
N ASP A 2 -4.95 5.01 14.33
CA ASP A 2 -5.65 3.86 13.75
C ASP A 2 -5.62 2.62 14.68
N GLU A 3 -4.64 2.53 15.59
CA GLU A 3 -4.60 1.51 16.65
C GLU A 3 -5.84 1.52 17.56
N ALA A 4 -6.42 2.69 17.83
CA ALA A 4 -7.63 2.81 18.64
C ALA A 4 -8.91 2.39 17.90
N LYS A 5 -8.84 2.21 16.57
CA LYS A 5 -9.98 1.85 15.71
C LYS A 5 -9.95 0.39 15.25
N GLY A 6 -8.99 -0.41 15.72
CA GLY A 6 -8.81 -1.80 15.27
C GLY A 6 -8.39 -1.92 13.81
N VAL A 7 -7.77 -0.88 13.25
CA VAL A 7 -7.29 -0.87 11.86
C VAL A 7 -5.82 -1.28 11.85
N TYR A 8 -5.51 -2.34 11.11
CA TYR A 8 -4.14 -2.82 10.90
C TYR A 8 -3.81 -2.80 9.42
N LYS A 9 -2.71 -2.11 9.07
CA LYS A 9 -2.22 -2.00 7.69
C LYS A 9 -0.74 -2.37 7.65
N LYS A 10 -0.33 -3.20 6.71
CA LYS A 10 1.08 -3.55 6.48
C LYS A 10 1.36 -3.76 5.01
N ALA A 11 2.37 -3.09 4.49
CA ALA A 11 2.93 -3.35 3.17
C ALA A 11 4.03 -4.41 3.28
N VAL A 12 4.08 -5.29 2.29
CA VAL A 12 5.10 -6.35 2.17
C VAL A 12 5.88 -6.10 0.89
N PHE A 13 7.19 -5.96 1.03
CA PHE A 13 8.10 -5.70 -0.08
C PHE A 13 9.03 -6.90 -0.30
N ASN A 14 9.45 -7.13 -1.55
CA ASN A 14 10.55 -8.04 -1.84
C ASN A 14 11.92 -7.37 -1.64
N SER A 15 13.00 -8.12 -1.87
CA SER A 15 14.39 -7.62 -1.77
C SER A 15 14.73 -6.50 -2.75
N GLU A 16 13.92 -6.29 -3.79
CA GLU A 16 14.10 -5.23 -4.80
C GLU A 16 13.29 -3.97 -4.46
N GLY A 17 12.54 -3.96 -3.34
CA GLY A 17 11.67 -2.85 -2.95
C GLY A 17 10.30 -2.83 -3.63
N LYS A 18 9.97 -3.87 -4.40
CA LYS A 18 8.65 -4.00 -5.06
C LYS A 18 7.60 -4.42 -4.06
N LEU A 19 6.43 -3.80 -4.16
CA LEU A 19 5.27 -4.18 -3.36
C LEU A 19 4.75 -5.55 -3.84
N ILE A 20 4.75 -6.56 -2.97
CA ILE A 20 4.28 -7.92 -3.29
C ILE A 20 3.02 -8.32 -2.53
N GLY A 21 2.61 -7.53 -1.54
CA GLY A 21 1.42 -7.82 -0.77
C GLY A 21 1.06 -6.70 0.19
N ILE A 22 -0.21 -6.64 0.57
CA ILE A 22 -0.70 -5.76 1.62
C ILE A 22 -1.64 -6.54 2.52
N ILE A 23 -1.48 -6.34 3.82
CA ILE A 23 -2.40 -6.81 4.83
C ILE A 23 -3.20 -5.60 5.29
N MET A 24 -4.52 -5.62 5.10
CA MET A 24 -5.45 -4.63 5.62
C MET A 24 -6.54 -5.34 6.41
N LEU A 25 -6.67 -4.99 7.68
CA LEU A 25 -7.76 -5.40 8.55
C LEU A 25 -8.48 -4.12 9.00
N GLY A 26 -9.81 -4.07 8.84
CA GLY A 26 -10.60 -2.85 9.06
C GLY A 26 -10.97 -2.14 7.74
N SER A 27 -10.91 -0.82 7.71
CA SER A 27 -11.35 0.03 6.58
C SER A 27 -10.78 -0.44 5.23
N ILE A 28 -11.65 -0.63 4.23
CA ILE A 28 -11.40 -1.37 2.96
C ILE A 28 -11.23 -0.41 1.77
N THR A 29 -10.70 0.79 1.97
CA THR A 29 -10.45 1.73 0.86
C THR A 29 -9.09 1.46 0.20
N GLY A 30 -9.05 1.50 -1.14
CA GLY A 30 -7.79 1.42 -1.91
C GLY A 30 -7.31 0.04 -2.34
N VAL A 31 -8.00 -1.06 -1.98
CA VAL A 31 -7.62 -2.45 -2.32
C VAL A 31 -7.34 -2.64 -3.82
N ASN A 32 -8.18 -2.04 -4.69
CA ASN A 32 -8.02 -2.16 -6.15
C ASN A 32 -6.74 -1.48 -6.66
N GLN A 33 -6.36 -0.34 -6.09
CA GLN A 33 -5.16 0.40 -6.49
C GLN A 33 -3.89 -0.35 -6.04
N PHE A 34 -3.90 -0.90 -4.84
CA PHE A 34 -2.81 -1.75 -4.35
C PHE A 34 -2.66 -3.05 -5.15
N SER A 35 -3.77 -3.69 -5.53
CA SER A 35 -3.75 -4.86 -6.42
C SER A 35 -3.05 -4.54 -7.74
N ARG A 36 -3.27 -3.34 -8.29
CA ARG A 36 -2.61 -2.88 -9.51
C ARG A 36 -1.11 -2.66 -9.32
N LEU A 37 -0.70 -1.98 -8.25
CA LEU A 37 0.71 -1.77 -7.91
C LEU A 37 1.49 -3.09 -7.78
N ILE A 38 0.87 -4.10 -7.14
CA ILE A 38 1.44 -5.44 -7.00
C ILE A 38 1.58 -6.12 -8.36
N LYS A 39 0.53 -6.07 -9.20
CA LYS A 39 0.55 -6.69 -10.55
C LYS A 39 1.57 -6.06 -11.48
N GLU A 40 1.74 -4.74 -11.42
CA GLU A 40 2.69 -4.01 -12.24
C GLU A 40 4.13 -4.08 -11.68
N GLY A 41 4.32 -4.63 -10.47
CA GLY A 41 5.64 -4.81 -9.87
C GLY A 41 6.35 -3.50 -9.57
N VAL A 42 5.59 -2.47 -9.18
CA VAL A 42 6.12 -1.12 -8.93
C VAL A 42 7.03 -1.12 -7.70
N ASN A 43 8.18 -0.46 -7.81
CA ASN A 43 9.05 -0.20 -6.66
C ASN A 43 8.44 0.90 -5.79
N CYS A 44 7.98 0.50 -4.61
CA CYS A 44 7.27 1.38 -3.69
C CYS A 44 8.07 1.62 -2.39
N LEU A 45 9.32 1.15 -2.31
CA LEU A 45 10.11 1.21 -1.09
C LEU A 45 10.34 2.63 -0.58
N HIS A 46 10.46 3.59 -1.51
CA HIS A 46 10.64 5.02 -1.18
C HIS A 46 9.42 5.65 -0.49
N PHE A 47 8.22 5.08 -0.64
CA PHE A 47 7.02 5.55 0.04
C PHE A 47 6.82 4.91 1.41
N GLY A 48 7.44 3.75 1.67
CA GLY A 48 7.40 3.09 2.98
C GLY A 48 5.99 2.91 3.56
N SER A 49 5.77 3.44 4.76
CA SER A 49 4.49 3.44 5.46
C SER A 49 3.48 4.46 4.93
N ASP A 50 3.95 5.53 4.29
CA ASP A 50 3.10 6.64 3.80
C ASP A 50 2.11 6.14 2.75
N LEU A 51 2.51 5.10 2.00
CA LEU A 51 1.67 4.36 1.06
C LEU A 51 0.35 3.85 1.68
N LEU A 52 0.29 3.69 3.01
CA LEU A 52 -0.85 3.13 3.75
C LEU A 52 -1.71 4.22 4.43
N GLU A 53 -1.30 5.49 4.33
CA GLU A 53 -2.02 6.60 4.94
C GLU A 53 -3.34 6.88 4.23
N GLU A 54 -4.34 7.28 5.03
CA GLU A 54 -5.62 7.70 4.48
C GLU A 54 -5.42 9.00 3.69
N GLY A 55 -5.72 8.96 2.39
CA GLY A 55 -5.53 10.10 1.49
C GLY A 55 -4.23 10.07 0.68
N PHE A 56 -3.37 9.06 0.86
CA PHE A 56 -2.23 8.87 -0.03
C PHE A 56 -2.69 8.65 -1.48
N ASN A 57 -2.14 9.43 -2.41
CA ASN A 57 -2.53 9.35 -3.81
C ASN A 57 -1.84 8.17 -4.52
N LEU A 58 -2.45 6.98 -4.44
CA LEU A 58 -1.89 5.78 -5.08
C LEU A 58 -1.74 5.90 -6.62
N GLN A 59 -2.45 6.82 -7.26
CA GLN A 59 -2.28 7.08 -8.70
C GLN A 59 -0.96 7.77 -9.05
N SER A 60 -0.36 8.53 -8.13
CA SER A 60 0.95 9.16 -8.40
C SER A 60 2.11 8.16 -8.40
N VAL A 61 1.85 6.91 -8.00
CA VAL A 61 2.84 5.83 -7.94
C VAL A 61 2.73 4.90 -9.15
N LEU A 62 1.56 4.88 -9.80
CA LEU A 62 1.35 4.02 -10.96
C LEU A 62 2.08 4.60 -12.19
N PRO A 63 2.82 3.77 -12.94
CA PRO A 63 3.38 4.18 -14.22
C PRO A 63 2.25 4.58 -15.18
N VAL A 64 2.49 5.68 -15.93
CA VAL A 64 1.56 6.22 -16.95
C VAL A 64 1.42 5.25 -18.12
#